data_AF-A0A8S3ZK39-F1
#
_entry.id   AF-A0A8S3ZK39-F1
#
_cell.length_a   1.000
_cell.length_b   1.000
_cell.length_c   1.000
_cell.angle_alpha   90.00
_cell.angle_beta   90.00
_cell.angle_gamma   90.00
#
_symmetry.space_group_name_H-M   'P 1'
#
loop_
_entity.id
_entity.type
_entity.pdbx_description
1 polymer ?
#
loop_
_entity_poly.entity_id
_entity_poly.type
_entity_poly.pdbx_seq_one_letter_code
_entity_poly.pdbx_strand_id
1 'polypeptide(L)'
;MSAVVWQAVMILSSYVLLDSSVQGCSPGWFGQHCDFQCNCNVSLSCGSQGDCPPNERCKLGFFGPGCQYVDLAARSSGASSPPYLFDNDETSCNPDSQATSVLYALTHGTPVSWFRIYSRYNPRQYSFHVKINGFGPYDDERQYLVNQHVVDVMWGEVYEIKDITIVGNIAPTICSIQITTGRNVALKQFANQSSVFNGAQGQASNAVDGYTSDKINGNSCVVTREEAPAIWRLYFRRPHIVSRAYVYSS
;
A
#
# COMPACT_ATOMS: atom_id res chain seq x y z
N MET A 1 -9.42 33.49 57.35
CA MET A 1 -8.70 32.21 57.56
C MET A 1 -9.75 31.11 57.39
N SER A 2 -9.69 30.17 56.46
CA SER A 2 -8.54 29.58 55.78
C SER A 2 -8.96 29.02 54.41
N ALA A 3 -8.09 29.14 53.40
CA ALA A 3 -8.21 28.44 52.14
C ALA A 3 -7.62 27.02 52.29
N VAL A 4 -8.33 26.01 51.80
CA VAL A 4 -7.83 24.63 51.72
C VAL A 4 -7.11 24.46 50.39
N VAL A 5 -5.79 24.32 50.44
CA VAL A 5 -4.95 24.03 49.27
C VAL A 5 -4.85 22.51 49.15
N TRP A 6 -5.36 21.95 48.06
CA TRP A 6 -5.13 20.55 47.72
C TRP A 6 -3.83 20.44 46.91
N GLN A 7 -2.79 19.84 47.50
CA GLN A 7 -1.60 19.42 46.75
C GLN A 7 -1.92 18.10 46.05
N ALA A 8 -2.00 18.12 44.72
CA ALA A 8 -1.96 16.92 43.91
C ALA A 8 -0.51 16.45 43.80
N VAL A 9 -0.15 15.38 44.52
CA VAL A 9 1.13 14.70 44.36
C VAL A 9 1.00 13.77 43.16
N MET A 10 1.58 14.16 42.02
CA MET A 10 1.73 13.30 40.84
C MET A 10 2.91 12.35 41.07
N ILE A 11 2.64 11.13 41.53
CA ILE A 11 3.63 10.05 41.58
C ILE A 11 3.75 9.48 40.16
N LEU A 12 4.79 9.85 39.42
CA LEU A 12 5.18 9.17 38.19
C LEU A 12 5.89 7.85 38.55
N SER A 13 5.11 6.84 38.92
CA SER A 13 5.60 5.47 38.96
C SER A 13 5.70 4.96 37.53
N SER A 14 6.91 4.86 37.00
CA SER A 14 7.19 4.11 35.78
C SER A 14 6.99 2.62 36.06
N TYR A 15 5.74 2.17 36.02
CA TYR A 15 5.47 0.76 35.85
C TYR A 15 5.90 0.41 34.43
N VAL A 16 7.04 -0.29 34.31
CA VAL A 16 7.27 -1.12 33.13
C VAL A 16 6.20 -2.20 33.21
N LEU A 17 5.07 -1.96 32.53
CA LEU A 17 4.17 -3.04 32.17
C LEU A 17 4.99 -3.92 31.24
N LEU A 18 5.56 -5.00 31.79
CA LEU A 18 5.92 -6.15 30.99
C LEU A 18 4.58 -6.62 30.42
N ASP A 19 4.28 -6.21 29.19
CA ASP A 19 3.14 -6.68 28.45
C ASP A 19 3.39 -8.15 28.13
N SER A 20 3.01 -9.02 29.06
CA SER A 20 3.04 -10.46 28.90
C SER A 20 1.86 -10.87 28.03
N SER A 21 1.94 -10.53 26.75
CA SER A 21 1.30 -11.26 25.65
C SER A 21 1.88 -10.79 24.32
N VAL A 22 2.99 -11.38 23.86
CA VAL A 22 3.15 -11.57 22.41
C VAL A 22 2.13 -12.63 21.99
N GLN A 23 0.84 -12.30 22.10
CA GLN A 23 -0.17 -12.98 21.33
C GLN A 23 0.14 -12.55 19.91
N GLY A 24 0.81 -13.43 19.17
CA GLY A 24 1.08 -13.19 17.75
C GLY A 24 -0.22 -12.80 17.04
N CYS A 25 -0.10 -12.00 15.99
CA CYS A 25 -1.25 -11.62 15.18
C CYS A 25 -2.02 -12.85 14.70
N SER A 26 -3.34 -12.71 14.55
CA SER A 26 -4.15 -13.77 13.95
C SER A 26 -3.60 -14.14 12.56
N PRO A 27 -3.78 -15.40 12.11
CA PRO A 27 -3.33 -15.81 10.79
C PRO A 27 -3.76 -14.83 9.70
N GLY A 28 -2.83 -14.45 8.83
CA GLY A 28 -3.05 -13.45 7.78
C GLY A 28 -2.83 -12.00 8.20
N TRP A 29 -2.36 -11.74 9.42
CA TRP A 29 -2.05 -10.41 9.92
C TRP A 29 -0.64 -10.34 10.48
N PHE A 30 -0.01 -9.16 10.39
CA PHE A 30 1.31 -8.89 10.96
C PHE A 30 1.47 -7.42 11.34
N GLY A 31 2.64 -7.09 11.90
CA GLY A 31 2.97 -5.75 12.39
C GLY A 31 2.73 -5.58 13.89
N GLN A 32 3.26 -4.48 14.43
CA GLN A 32 3.21 -4.19 15.86
C GLN A 32 1.77 -4.15 16.42
N HIS A 33 0.80 -3.76 15.60
CA HIS A 33 -0.61 -3.64 15.99
C HIS A 33 -1.53 -4.53 15.16
N CYS A 34 -0.98 -5.56 14.50
CA CYS A 34 -1.71 -6.47 13.61
C CYS A 34 -2.56 -5.74 12.55
N ASP A 35 -2.03 -4.63 12.04
CA ASP A 35 -2.68 -3.68 11.14
C ASP A 35 -2.23 -3.83 9.67
N PHE A 36 -1.43 -4.83 9.37
CA PHE A 36 -1.07 -5.20 8.00
C PHE A 36 -1.60 -6.59 7.65
N GLN A 37 -2.20 -6.70 6.47
CA GLN A 37 -2.74 -7.95 5.96
C GLN A 37 -1.70 -8.70 5.12
N CYS A 38 -1.62 -10.01 5.27
CA CYS A 38 -0.78 -10.88 4.46
C CYS A 38 -1.28 -10.90 3.00
N ASN A 39 -0.40 -10.49 2.09
CA ASN A 39 -0.65 -10.48 0.65
C ASN A 39 0.28 -11.43 -0.12
N CYS A 40 0.53 -12.62 0.42
CA CYS A 40 1.32 -13.68 -0.23
C CYS A 40 0.45 -14.55 -1.15
N ASN A 41 0.95 -14.90 -2.32
CA ASN A 41 0.15 -15.45 -3.42
C ASN A 41 -0.63 -16.74 -3.08
N VAL A 42 0.01 -17.65 -2.34
CA VAL A 42 -0.49 -18.99 -2.00
C VAL A 42 -0.79 -19.09 -0.50
N SER A 43 0.11 -18.58 0.34
CA SER A 43 0.06 -18.71 1.78
C SER A 43 -0.88 -17.69 2.39
N LEU A 44 -1.75 -18.16 3.28
CA LEU A 44 -2.59 -17.29 4.11
C LEU A 44 -1.82 -16.64 5.26
N SER A 45 -0.57 -17.04 5.51
CA SER A 45 0.30 -16.50 6.56
C SER A 45 1.61 -15.95 5.97
N CYS A 46 2.18 -14.96 6.64
CA CYS A 46 3.46 -14.36 6.33
C CYS A 46 4.30 -14.24 7.61
N GLY A 47 5.58 -13.91 7.45
CA GLY A 47 6.46 -13.57 8.57
C GLY A 47 6.03 -12.32 9.33
N SER A 48 6.74 -11.99 10.40
CA SER A 48 6.43 -10.83 11.25
C SER A 48 6.59 -9.48 10.55
N GLN A 49 7.34 -9.42 9.45
CA GLN A 49 7.49 -8.24 8.59
C GLN A 49 6.64 -8.32 7.30
N GLY A 50 5.78 -9.33 7.19
CA GLY A 50 4.98 -9.56 5.99
C GLY A 50 5.71 -10.35 4.90
N ASP A 51 6.92 -10.85 5.18
CA ASP A 51 7.70 -11.63 4.22
C ASP A 51 6.95 -12.90 3.84
N CYS A 52 6.85 -13.14 2.54
CA CYS A 52 6.28 -14.39 2.05
C CYS A 52 7.25 -15.55 2.24
N PRO A 53 6.73 -16.79 2.38
CA PRO A 53 7.56 -17.98 2.43
C PRO A 53 8.54 -18.08 1.25
N PRO A 54 9.64 -18.85 1.38
CA PRO A 54 10.60 -19.01 0.30
C PRO A 54 9.93 -19.47 -1.01
N ASN A 55 10.34 -18.87 -2.13
CA ASN A 55 9.80 -19.11 -3.48
C ASN A 55 8.37 -18.62 -3.71
N GLU A 56 7.79 -17.90 -2.75
CA GLU A 56 6.48 -17.28 -2.91
C GLU A 56 6.60 -15.79 -3.21
N ARG A 57 5.72 -15.29 -4.08
CA ARG A 57 5.63 -13.87 -4.45
C ARG A 57 4.43 -13.22 -3.80
N CYS A 58 4.35 -11.90 -3.91
CA CYS A 58 3.14 -11.18 -3.59
C CYS A 58 1.97 -11.64 -4.48
N LYS A 59 0.76 -11.58 -3.93
CA LYS A 59 -0.48 -11.69 -4.72
C LYS A 59 -0.46 -10.66 -5.84
N LEU A 60 -1.06 -11.00 -6.98
CA LEU A 60 -1.24 -10.07 -8.08
C LEU A 60 -1.89 -8.77 -7.58
N GLY A 61 -1.30 -7.63 -7.95
CA GLY A 61 -1.74 -6.30 -7.49
C GLY A 61 -1.10 -5.84 -6.18
N PHE A 62 -0.11 -6.56 -5.65
CA PHE A 62 0.66 -6.15 -4.47
C PHE A 62 2.16 -6.30 -4.69
N PHE A 63 2.96 -5.42 -4.08
CA PHE A 63 4.41 -5.47 -4.15
C PHE A 63 5.12 -4.78 -2.98
N GLY A 64 6.45 -4.81 -3.02
CA GLY A 64 7.34 -4.11 -2.09
C GLY A 64 7.42 -4.77 -0.71
N PRO A 65 7.94 -4.03 0.30
CA PRO A 65 8.14 -4.57 1.64
C PRO A 65 6.86 -5.16 2.22
N GLY A 66 6.91 -6.46 2.56
CA GLY A 66 5.80 -7.23 3.09
C GLY A 66 4.57 -7.31 2.18
N CYS A 67 4.71 -7.09 0.86
CA CYS A 67 3.60 -7.07 -0.10
C CYS A 67 2.48 -6.06 0.25
N GLN A 68 2.84 -4.89 0.78
CA GLN A 68 1.86 -3.91 1.26
C GLN A 68 1.52 -2.81 0.26
N TYR A 69 2.36 -2.55 -0.73
CA TYR A 69 2.05 -1.55 -1.75
C TYR A 69 1.08 -2.13 -2.76
N VAL A 70 0.01 -1.38 -3.04
CA VAL A 70 -0.95 -1.72 -4.09
C VAL A 70 -0.31 -1.41 -5.44
N ASP A 71 -0.14 -2.42 -6.28
CA ASP A 71 0.29 -2.28 -7.67
C ASP A 71 -0.90 -2.04 -8.58
N LEU A 72 -0.94 -0.86 -9.20
CA LEU A 72 -1.89 -0.56 -10.26
C LEU A 72 -1.53 -1.23 -11.58
N ALA A 73 -0.25 -1.51 -11.82
CA ALA A 73 0.16 -1.97 -13.14
C ALA A 73 -0.51 -3.29 -13.52
N ALA A 74 -0.65 -4.19 -12.54
CA ALA A 74 -1.43 -5.42 -12.67
C ALA A 74 -2.93 -5.25 -13.05
N ARG A 75 -3.53 -4.06 -12.88
CA ARG A 75 -4.99 -3.85 -13.01
C ARG A 75 -5.42 -2.72 -13.95
N SER A 76 -4.52 -1.81 -14.30
CA SER A 76 -4.83 -0.62 -15.11
C SER A 76 -3.84 -0.37 -16.24
N SER A 77 -3.08 -1.39 -16.67
CA SER A 77 -2.25 -1.31 -17.87
C SER A 77 -3.09 -1.04 -19.11
N GLY A 78 -2.78 0.04 -19.82
CA GLY A 78 -3.38 0.35 -21.12
C GLY A 78 -2.88 -0.60 -22.21
N ALA A 79 -3.64 -0.73 -23.30
CA ALA A 79 -3.32 -1.64 -24.41
C ALA A 79 -1.96 -1.36 -25.08
N SER A 80 -1.41 -0.15 -24.91
CA SER A 80 -0.10 0.25 -25.46
C SER A 80 1.08 -0.21 -24.60
N SER A 81 0.86 -0.71 -23.39
CA SER A 81 1.93 -1.20 -22.51
C SER A 81 2.37 -2.60 -22.91
N PRO A 82 3.68 -2.85 -23.11
CA PRO A 82 4.19 -4.20 -23.30
C PRO A 82 3.82 -5.14 -22.15
N PRO A 83 3.28 -6.35 -22.41
CA PRO A 83 2.81 -7.25 -21.36
C PRO A 83 3.84 -7.62 -20.30
N TYR A 84 5.10 -7.75 -20.69
CA TYR A 84 6.19 -8.12 -19.78
C TYR A 84 6.34 -7.13 -18.62
N LEU A 85 5.94 -5.86 -18.79
CA LEU A 85 6.06 -4.87 -17.73
C LEU A 85 5.15 -5.14 -16.52
N PHE A 86 4.07 -5.90 -16.68
CA PHE A 86 3.02 -6.06 -15.67
C PHE A 86 2.49 -7.50 -15.55
N ASP A 87 3.23 -8.48 -16.05
CA ASP A 87 2.87 -9.91 -16.00
C ASP A 87 3.12 -10.57 -14.62
N ASN A 88 3.51 -9.77 -13.61
CA ASN A 88 3.90 -10.22 -12.28
C ASN A 88 5.13 -11.15 -12.28
N ASP A 89 5.94 -11.11 -13.34
CA ASP A 89 7.24 -11.74 -13.43
C ASP A 89 8.38 -10.73 -13.51
N GLU A 90 9.11 -10.60 -12.41
CA GLU A 90 10.23 -9.65 -12.27
C GLU A 90 11.45 -10.04 -13.14
N THR A 91 11.37 -11.14 -13.90
CA THR A 91 12.45 -11.69 -14.74
C THR A 91 12.16 -11.68 -16.24
N SER A 92 10.92 -11.37 -16.66
CA SER A 92 10.52 -11.29 -18.06
C SER A 92 10.92 -9.93 -18.66
N CYS A 93 12.15 -9.83 -19.17
CA CYS A 93 12.69 -8.54 -19.62
C CYS A 93 12.35 -8.17 -21.06
N ASN A 94 12.50 -6.88 -21.36
CA ASN A 94 12.29 -6.31 -22.68
C ASN A 94 12.98 -7.15 -23.76
N PRO A 95 12.23 -7.71 -24.73
CA PRO A 95 12.81 -8.54 -25.77
C PRO A 95 13.64 -7.73 -26.78
N ASP A 96 13.44 -6.40 -26.85
CA ASP A 96 14.19 -5.52 -27.73
C ASP A 96 15.53 -5.10 -27.09
N SER A 97 16.60 -5.78 -27.52
CA SER A 97 17.98 -5.49 -27.09
C SER A 97 18.51 -4.11 -27.51
N GLN A 98 17.85 -3.45 -28.48
CA GLN A 98 18.24 -2.14 -29.02
C GLN A 98 17.31 -1.02 -28.55
N ALA A 99 16.35 -1.32 -27.67
CA ALA A 99 15.42 -0.34 -27.16
C ALA A 99 16.16 0.86 -26.52
N THR A 100 15.74 2.07 -26.88
CA THR A 100 16.22 3.32 -26.26
C THR A 100 15.19 3.92 -25.30
N SER A 101 13.98 3.37 -25.31
CA SER A 101 12.91 3.78 -24.42
C SER A 101 11.91 2.65 -24.17
N VAL A 102 11.22 2.70 -23.03
CA VAL A 102 10.08 1.85 -22.69
C VAL A 102 8.90 2.75 -22.33
N LEU A 103 7.76 2.53 -22.98
CA LEU A 103 6.50 3.19 -22.67
C LEU A 103 5.63 2.30 -21.79
N TYR A 104 5.11 2.88 -20.72
CA TYR A 104 4.08 2.29 -19.89
C TYR A 104 2.89 3.25 -19.83
N ALA A 105 1.74 2.83 -20.37
CA ALA A 105 0.50 3.58 -20.37
C ALA A 105 -0.52 3.02 -19.36
N LEU A 106 -1.27 3.91 -18.72
CA LEU A 106 -2.39 3.63 -17.82
C LEU A 106 -3.72 3.86 -18.54
N THR A 107 -4.74 3.09 -18.19
CA THR A 107 -6.10 3.28 -18.72
C THR A 107 -6.76 4.58 -18.23
N HIS A 108 -6.38 5.05 -17.05
CA HIS A 108 -6.89 6.27 -16.43
C HIS A 108 -5.77 7.06 -15.76
N GLY A 109 -5.91 8.39 -15.76
CA GLY A 109 -5.02 9.27 -15.01
C GLY A 109 -5.00 8.90 -13.54
N THR A 110 -3.81 8.69 -12.98
CA THR A 110 -3.63 8.23 -11.61
C THR A 110 -2.63 9.09 -10.85
N PRO A 111 -2.98 9.59 -9.65
CA PRO A 111 -2.02 10.27 -8.78
C PRO A 111 -0.99 9.29 -8.22
N VAL A 112 0.29 9.51 -8.52
CA VAL A 112 1.43 8.68 -8.12
C VAL A 112 2.60 9.60 -7.73
N SER A 113 3.31 9.25 -6.66
CA SER A 113 4.54 9.95 -6.24
C SER A 113 5.82 9.13 -6.46
N TRP A 114 5.69 7.82 -6.71
CA TRP A 114 6.82 6.96 -7.04
C TRP A 114 6.36 5.65 -7.70
N PHE A 115 7.29 4.99 -8.39
CA PHE A 115 7.09 3.68 -8.97
C PHE A 115 8.40 2.86 -8.90
N ARG A 116 8.30 1.56 -9.12
CA ARG A 116 9.42 0.63 -9.06
C ARG A 116 9.75 0.07 -10.42
N ILE A 117 11.03 -0.04 -10.74
CA ILE A 117 11.56 -0.69 -11.93
C ILE A 117 12.38 -1.91 -11.49
N TYR A 118 12.07 -3.04 -12.11
CA TYR A 118 12.89 -4.25 -12.07
C TYR A 118 13.73 -4.32 -13.32
N SER A 119 15.00 -4.64 -13.15
CA SER A 119 15.97 -4.76 -14.24
C SER A 119 16.77 -6.05 -14.11
N ARG A 120 17.09 -6.65 -15.26
CA ARG A 120 17.97 -7.81 -15.39
C ARG A 120 19.34 -7.57 -14.76
N TYR A 121 19.83 -6.33 -14.87
CA TYR A 121 21.16 -5.94 -14.44
C TYR A 121 21.08 -4.81 -13.42
N ASN A 122 22.22 -4.40 -12.87
CA ASN A 122 22.26 -3.36 -11.86
C ASN A 122 21.85 -1.99 -12.44
N PRO A 123 20.73 -1.39 -11.99
CA PRO A 123 20.28 -0.10 -12.51
C PRO A 123 21.32 1.02 -12.37
N ARG A 124 22.25 0.95 -11.39
CA ARG A 124 23.34 1.93 -11.21
C ARG A 124 24.28 2.03 -12.40
N GLN A 125 24.35 1.00 -13.25
CA GLN A 125 25.25 0.98 -14.40
C GLN A 125 24.69 1.72 -15.61
N TYR A 126 23.42 2.15 -15.54
CA TYR A 126 22.70 2.77 -16.65
C TYR A 126 22.34 4.20 -16.33
N SER A 127 22.24 5.02 -17.38
CA SER A 127 21.73 6.39 -17.30
C SER A 127 20.38 6.43 -17.96
N PHE A 128 19.37 6.86 -17.21
CA PHE A 128 18.02 7.00 -17.72
C PHE A 128 17.28 8.12 -17.02
N HIS A 129 16.26 8.63 -17.70
CA HIS A 129 15.36 9.66 -17.21
C HIS A 129 13.93 9.24 -17.46
N VAL A 130 13.02 9.77 -16.64
CA VAL A 130 11.60 9.46 -16.76
C VAL A 130 10.86 10.66 -17.32
N LYS A 131 10.04 10.40 -18.34
CA LYS A 131 9.02 11.34 -18.80
C LYS A 131 7.66 10.91 -18.26
N ILE A 132 6.91 11.86 -17.72
CA ILE A 132 5.51 11.69 -17.29
C ILE A 132 4.63 12.42 -18.30
N ASN A 133 3.68 11.72 -18.91
CA ASN A 133 2.75 12.27 -19.91
C ASN A 133 3.48 12.99 -21.06
N GLY A 134 4.65 12.47 -21.45
CA GLY A 134 5.54 13.09 -22.45
C GLY A 134 6.41 14.26 -21.96
N PHE A 135 6.23 14.76 -20.74
CA PHE A 135 7.02 15.85 -20.16
C PHE A 135 8.14 15.34 -19.24
N GLY A 136 9.23 16.10 -19.12
CA GLY A 136 10.38 15.76 -18.27
C GLY A 136 11.71 15.72 -19.05
N PRO A 137 12.84 15.43 -18.39
CA PRO A 137 12.97 15.07 -16.97
C PRO A 137 12.55 16.19 -16.01
N TYR A 138 12.14 15.82 -14.80
CA TYR A 138 11.81 16.75 -13.72
C TYR A 138 13.00 16.92 -12.78
N ASP A 139 13.24 18.13 -12.29
CA ASP A 139 14.40 18.44 -11.43
C ASP A 139 14.35 17.73 -10.06
N ASP A 140 13.16 17.32 -9.63
CA ASP A 140 12.93 16.62 -8.35
C ASP A 140 12.87 15.09 -8.50
N GLU A 141 13.17 14.54 -9.68
CA GLU A 141 13.29 13.09 -9.89
C GLU A 141 14.44 12.53 -9.04
N ARG A 142 14.15 11.50 -8.24
CA ARG A 142 15.12 10.81 -7.41
C ARG A 142 15.05 9.32 -7.62
N GLN A 143 16.23 8.70 -7.74
CA GLN A 143 16.39 7.27 -7.96
C GLN A 143 17.00 6.62 -6.71
N TYR A 144 16.33 5.61 -6.17
CA TYR A 144 16.75 4.90 -4.96
C TYR A 144 16.91 3.43 -5.25
N LEU A 145 18.14 2.94 -5.16
CA LEU A 145 18.38 1.51 -5.33
C LEU A 145 17.95 0.73 -4.10
N VAL A 146 16.98 -0.15 -4.32
CA VAL A 146 16.45 -1.06 -3.32
C VAL A 146 17.37 -2.25 -3.17
N ASN A 147 17.86 -2.79 -4.29
CA ASN A 147 18.86 -3.85 -4.36
C ASN A 147 19.57 -3.81 -5.73
N GLN A 148 20.33 -4.86 -6.06
CA GLN A 148 21.11 -4.95 -7.29
C GLN A 148 20.30 -5.11 -8.60
N HIS A 149 18.98 -5.25 -8.52
CA HIS A 149 18.08 -5.43 -9.68
C HIS A 149 16.88 -4.47 -9.64
N VAL A 150 16.76 -3.65 -8.60
CA VAL A 150 15.53 -2.89 -8.33
C VAL A 150 15.88 -1.45 -7.98
N VAL A 151 15.22 -0.53 -8.67
CA VAL A 151 15.30 0.91 -8.42
C VAL A 151 13.89 1.48 -8.25
N ASP A 152 13.70 2.26 -7.20
CA ASP A 152 12.52 3.08 -7.00
C ASP A 152 12.80 4.47 -7.59
N VAL A 153 11.90 4.95 -8.43
CA VAL A 153 11.94 6.30 -8.97
C VAL A 153 10.80 7.09 -8.33
N MET A 154 11.13 8.24 -7.73
CA MET A 154 10.19 9.06 -7.00
C MET A 154 10.37 10.54 -7.30
N TRP A 155 9.33 11.31 -7.02
CA TRP A 155 9.34 12.76 -7.14
C TRP A 155 9.01 13.42 -5.80
N GLY A 156 9.26 14.72 -5.70
CA GLY A 156 8.96 15.52 -4.49
C GLY A 156 7.47 15.75 -4.29
N GLU A 157 6.68 15.66 -5.36
CA GLU A 157 5.24 15.87 -5.36
C GLU A 157 4.46 14.69 -5.97
N VAL A 158 3.13 14.73 -5.87
CA VAL A 158 2.24 13.72 -6.47
C VAL A 158 1.82 14.20 -7.86
N TYR A 159 2.08 13.40 -8.88
CA TYR A 159 1.71 13.70 -10.27
C TYR A 159 0.56 12.80 -10.74
N GLU A 160 -0.37 13.36 -11.52
CA GLU A 160 -1.35 12.54 -12.23
C GLU A 160 -0.72 11.97 -13.51
N ILE A 161 -0.47 10.66 -13.50
CA ILE A 161 0.21 9.93 -14.57
C ILE A 161 -0.83 9.22 -15.44
N LYS A 162 -0.73 9.42 -16.77
CA LYS A 162 -1.40 8.64 -17.82
C LYS A 162 -0.42 7.74 -18.54
N ASP A 163 0.82 8.19 -18.70
CA ASP A 163 1.91 7.39 -19.21
C ASP A 163 3.24 7.77 -18.58
N ILE A 164 4.13 6.78 -18.53
CA ILE A 164 5.52 6.89 -18.11
C ILE A 164 6.36 6.41 -19.29
N THR A 165 7.32 7.23 -19.72
CA THR A 165 8.35 6.80 -20.67
C THR A 165 9.70 6.82 -20.00
N ILE A 166 10.33 5.66 -19.87
CA ILE A 166 11.71 5.55 -19.39
C ILE A 166 12.62 5.65 -20.61
N VAL A 167 13.46 6.68 -20.66
CA VAL A 167 14.35 6.96 -21.78
C VAL A 167 15.80 6.74 -21.35
N GLY A 168 16.53 5.89 -22.06
CA GLY A 168 17.94 5.63 -21.78
C GLY A 168 18.37 4.20 -22.11
N ASN A 169 19.65 3.93 -21.89
CA ASN A 169 20.26 2.62 -22.18
C ASN A 169 19.84 1.52 -21.20
N ILE A 170 19.04 1.84 -20.17
CA ILE A 170 18.41 0.85 -19.29
C ILE A 170 17.26 0.11 -19.98
N ALA A 171 16.65 0.69 -21.02
CA ALA A 171 15.41 0.20 -21.64
C ALA A 171 15.44 -1.30 -22.03
N PRO A 172 16.52 -1.87 -22.58
CA PRO A 172 16.61 -3.30 -22.90
C PRO A 172 16.64 -4.23 -21.68
N THR A 173 16.90 -3.67 -20.51
CA THR A 173 17.12 -4.43 -19.27
C THR A 173 15.89 -4.48 -18.38
N ILE A 174 14.89 -3.62 -18.63
CA ILE A 174 13.68 -3.51 -17.81
C ILE A 174 12.87 -4.79 -17.93
N CYS A 175 12.44 -5.33 -16.80
CA CYS A 175 11.63 -6.54 -16.71
C CYS A 175 10.24 -6.29 -16.15
N SER A 176 10.09 -5.38 -15.20
CA SER A 176 8.76 -5.04 -14.70
C SER A 176 8.72 -3.60 -14.22
N ILE A 177 7.54 -2.99 -14.30
CA ILE A 177 7.23 -1.70 -13.73
C ILE A 177 6.01 -1.87 -12.82
N GLN A 178 6.17 -1.53 -11.55
CA GLN A 178 5.09 -1.54 -10.57
C GLN A 178 4.77 -0.11 -10.16
N ILE A 179 3.50 0.28 -10.33
CA ILE A 179 3.04 1.65 -10.07
C ILE A 179 2.22 1.63 -8.78
N THR A 180 2.69 2.34 -7.75
CA THR A 180 2.00 2.32 -6.46
C THR A 180 0.91 3.39 -6.35
N THR A 181 -0.17 3.05 -5.64
CA THR A 181 -1.11 4.04 -5.08
C THR A 181 -0.98 4.18 -3.56
N GLY A 182 0.10 3.65 -3.00
CA GLY A 182 0.33 3.58 -1.56
C GLY A 182 -0.10 2.25 -0.97
N ARG A 183 -0.50 2.29 0.31
CA ARG A 183 -0.89 1.13 1.12
C ARG A 183 -2.22 1.41 1.78
N ASN A 184 -2.96 0.36 2.13
CA ASN A 184 -4.18 0.51 2.90
C ASN A 184 -3.85 0.84 4.36
N VAL A 185 -3.88 2.13 4.70
CA VAL A 185 -3.63 2.62 6.07
C VAL A 185 -4.85 2.56 6.99
N ALA A 186 -6.03 2.16 6.48
CA ALA A 186 -7.26 2.10 7.26
C ALA A 186 -7.39 0.78 8.05
N LEU A 187 -6.68 -0.28 7.65
CA LEU A 187 -6.80 -1.61 8.24
C LEU A 187 -6.59 -1.60 9.76
N LYS A 188 -7.54 -2.21 10.48
CA LYS A 188 -7.55 -2.36 11.95
C LYS A 188 -7.32 -1.05 12.72
N GLN A 189 -7.55 0.10 12.08
CA GLN A 189 -7.60 1.38 12.76
C GLN A 189 -8.87 1.47 13.61
N PHE A 190 -8.89 2.45 14.51
CA PHE A 190 -10.05 2.64 15.37
C PHE A 190 -11.19 3.25 14.55
N ALA A 191 -12.36 2.62 14.62
CA ALA A 191 -13.57 3.08 13.95
C ALA A 191 -14.72 3.18 14.95
N ASN A 192 -15.59 4.17 14.77
CA ASN A 192 -16.78 4.37 15.59
C ASN A 192 -17.98 4.75 14.70
N GLN A 193 -19.19 4.45 15.16
CA GLN A 193 -20.44 4.81 14.48
C GLN A 193 -21.49 5.35 15.46
N SER A 194 -22.46 6.09 14.96
CA SER A 194 -23.52 6.74 15.74
C SER A 194 -24.36 5.75 16.56
N SER A 195 -24.70 4.61 15.98
CA SER A 195 -25.39 3.51 16.66
C SER A 195 -25.03 2.18 16.01
N VAL A 196 -25.12 1.07 16.74
CA VAL A 196 -24.89 -0.29 16.19
C VAL A 196 -26.21 -1.03 16.07
N PHE A 197 -26.44 -1.60 14.89
CA PHE A 197 -27.49 -2.58 14.63
C PHE A 197 -26.87 -3.96 14.35
N ASN A 198 -27.60 -5.03 14.69
CA ASN A 198 -27.17 -6.41 14.49
C ASN A 198 -25.88 -6.83 15.25
N GLY A 199 -25.63 -6.19 16.41
CA GLY A 199 -24.57 -6.60 17.33
C GLY A 199 -23.18 -6.64 16.70
N ALA A 200 -22.47 -7.77 16.85
CA ALA A 200 -21.13 -7.97 16.31
C ALA A 200 -21.07 -7.87 14.77
N GLN A 201 -22.17 -8.16 14.07
CA GLN A 201 -22.20 -8.21 12.60
C GLN A 201 -22.24 -6.82 11.95
N GLY A 202 -22.63 -5.78 12.69
CA GLY A 202 -22.75 -4.41 12.20
C GLY A 202 -21.77 -3.42 12.86
N GLN A 203 -20.69 -3.92 13.47
CA GLN A 203 -19.72 -3.11 14.19
C GLN A 203 -18.89 -2.20 13.28
N ALA A 204 -18.49 -1.04 13.80
CA ALA A 204 -17.77 -0.03 13.03
C ALA A 204 -16.42 -0.55 12.50
N SER A 205 -15.78 -1.43 13.26
CA SER A 205 -14.50 -2.08 12.92
C SER A 205 -14.58 -2.97 11.69
N ASN A 206 -15.78 -3.41 11.28
CA ASN A 206 -15.95 -4.32 10.16
C ASN A 206 -15.60 -3.63 8.83
N ALA A 207 -15.79 -2.31 8.70
CA ALA A 207 -15.35 -1.56 7.50
C ALA A 207 -13.83 -1.45 7.32
N VAL A 208 -13.05 -1.86 8.33
CA VAL A 208 -11.57 -1.80 8.32
C VAL A 208 -10.94 -3.16 8.64
N ASP A 209 -11.70 -4.23 8.47
CA ASP A 209 -11.29 -5.57 8.88
C ASP A 209 -10.43 -6.31 7.85
N GLY A 210 -10.26 -5.78 6.64
CA GLY A 210 -9.50 -6.36 5.54
C GLY A 210 -10.31 -7.20 4.54
N TYR A 211 -11.64 -7.25 4.70
CA TYR A 211 -12.54 -7.97 3.82
C TYR A 211 -13.51 -6.99 3.15
N THR A 212 -13.84 -7.24 1.88
CA THR A 212 -14.75 -6.39 1.09
C THR A 212 -16.03 -7.14 0.75
N SER A 213 -16.46 -8.07 1.62
CA SER A 213 -17.68 -8.84 1.37
C SER A 213 -18.90 -7.95 1.50
N ASP A 214 -19.75 -7.99 0.48
CA ASP A 214 -21.04 -7.29 0.40
C ASP A 214 -22.16 -8.01 1.16
N LYS A 215 -21.90 -9.21 1.69
CA LYS A 215 -22.90 -9.99 2.42
C LYS A 215 -22.93 -9.54 3.87
N ILE A 216 -24.07 -9.02 4.32
CA ILE A 216 -24.32 -8.65 5.73
C ILE A 216 -24.03 -9.81 6.70
N ASN A 217 -24.32 -11.06 6.29
CA ASN A 217 -24.03 -12.26 7.09
C ASN A 217 -22.55 -12.64 7.13
N GLY A 218 -21.70 -11.96 6.35
CA GLY A 218 -20.26 -12.18 6.29
C GLY A 218 -19.48 -11.52 7.42
N ASN A 219 -20.16 -10.85 8.36
CA ASN A 219 -19.57 -10.12 9.50
C ASN A 219 -18.53 -9.05 9.11
N SER A 220 -18.62 -8.51 7.89
CA SER A 220 -17.68 -7.53 7.33
C SER A 220 -18.37 -6.21 6.92
N CYS A 221 -19.65 -6.06 7.27
CA CYS A 221 -20.42 -4.85 7.01
C CYS A 221 -20.59 -3.98 8.27
N VAL A 222 -20.81 -2.69 8.07
CA VAL A 222 -21.20 -1.73 9.11
C VAL A 222 -22.71 -1.50 9.01
N VAL A 223 -23.42 -1.56 10.13
CA VAL A 223 -24.88 -1.33 10.14
C VAL A 223 -25.27 -0.46 11.33
N THR A 224 -25.85 0.71 11.06
CA THR A 224 -26.45 1.57 12.09
C THR A 224 -27.92 1.23 12.30
N ARG A 225 -28.51 1.72 13.38
CA ARG A 225 -29.98 1.76 13.51
C ARG A 225 -30.56 2.78 12.55
N GLU A 226 -31.88 2.75 12.41
CA GLU A 226 -32.61 3.78 11.69
C GLU A 226 -32.49 5.11 12.44
N GLU A 227 -31.64 6.00 11.95
CA GLU A 227 -31.35 7.30 12.53
C GLU A 227 -30.90 8.31 11.47
N ALA A 228 -31.07 9.60 11.73
CA ALA A 228 -30.66 10.67 10.82
C ALA A 228 -30.02 11.83 11.63
N PRO A 229 -28.72 12.14 11.43
CA PRO A 229 -27.77 11.47 10.54
C PRO A 229 -27.17 10.18 11.15
N ALA A 230 -27.08 9.13 10.33
CA ALA A 230 -26.18 8.00 10.60
C ALA A 230 -24.74 8.40 10.25
N ILE A 231 -23.79 8.20 11.17
CA ILE A 231 -22.41 8.65 11.03
C ILE A 231 -21.44 7.51 11.35
N TRP A 232 -20.43 7.33 10.50
CA TRP A 232 -19.26 6.48 10.78
C TRP A 232 -17.98 7.33 10.73
N ARG A 233 -17.02 7.04 11.61
CA ARG A 233 -15.77 7.79 11.77
C ARG A 233 -14.59 6.84 11.87
N LEU A 234 -13.52 7.16 11.13
CA LEU A 234 -12.21 6.51 11.20
C LEU A 234 -11.22 7.40 11.92
N TYR A 235 -10.40 6.80 12.79
CA TYR A 235 -9.35 7.49 13.51
C TYR A 235 -8.02 6.80 13.26
N PHE A 236 -7.09 7.52 12.63
CA PHE A 236 -5.74 7.05 12.42
C PHE A 236 -4.89 7.27 13.66
N ARG A 237 -4.11 6.25 14.06
CA ARG A 237 -3.17 6.38 15.20
C ARG A 237 -2.05 7.37 14.92
N ARG A 238 -1.75 7.66 13.65
CA ARG A 238 -0.75 8.63 13.21
C ARG A 238 -1.31 9.41 12.01
N PRO A 239 -0.82 10.65 11.76
CA PRO A 239 -1.19 11.38 10.56
C PRO A 239 -0.77 10.63 9.28
N HIS A 240 -1.66 10.61 8.29
CA HIS A 240 -1.39 10.07 6.96
C HIS A 240 -1.80 11.07 5.88
N ILE A 241 -1.04 11.12 4.81
CA ILE A 241 -1.47 11.77 3.56
C ILE A 241 -2.34 10.74 2.82
N VAL A 242 -3.63 11.03 2.72
CA VAL A 242 -4.61 10.14 2.05
C VAL A 242 -4.85 10.66 0.64
N SER A 243 -4.44 9.89 -0.36
CA SER A 243 -4.65 10.21 -1.78
C SER A 243 -5.95 9.63 -2.35
N ARG A 244 -6.47 8.56 -1.75
CA ARG A 244 -7.68 7.87 -2.21
C ARG A 244 -8.38 7.17 -1.05
N ALA A 245 -9.71 7.11 -1.11
CA ALA A 245 -10.54 6.31 -0.23
C ALA A 245 -11.48 5.44 -1.09
N TYR A 246 -11.66 4.18 -0.70
CA TYR A 246 -12.62 3.27 -1.29
C TYR A 246 -13.72 2.99 -0.27
N VAL A 247 -14.98 3.12 -0.72
CA VAL A 247 -16.16 2.76 0.07
C VAL A 247 -16.86 1.63 -0.67
N TYR A 248 -17.06 0.51 0.02
CA TYR A 248 -17.73 -0.66 -0.52
C TYR A 248 -19.15 -0.70 0.04
N SER A 249 -20.13 -0.92 -0.84
CA SER A 249 -21.54 -1.07 -0.49
C SER A 249 -22.10 -2.34 -1.12
N SER A 250 -23.05 -2.96 -0.43
CA SER A 250 -23.89 -4.05 -0.94
C SER A 250 -24.98 -3.57 -1.89
#